data_AF-A0AAW1C8X9-F1
#
_entry.id   AF-A0AAW1C8X9-F1
#
_cell.length_a   1.000
_cell.length_b   1.000
_cell.length_c   1.000
_cell.angle_alpha   90.00
_cell.angle_beta   90.00
_cell.angle_gamma   90.00
#
_symmetry.space_group_name_H-M   'P 1'
#
loop_
_entity.id
_entity.type
_entity.pdbx_description
1 polymer ?
#
loop_
_entity_poly.entity_id
_entity_poly.type
_entity_poly.pdbx_seq_one_letter_code
_entity_poly.pdbx_strand_id
1 'polypeptide(L)'
;MLSEKSPFGNSPERAACEQVQQKAAVTLARLSRDPEVAHSAIKLNCIPRLIQLCRSPGERNNSDSVLVACLAALRRLAVMSPDGLQESDFQQLVKPRLVDSFLLCTNMEESFV
;
A
#
# COMPACT_ATOMS: atom_id res chain seq x y z
N MET A 1 12.14 -31.46 -22.56
CA MET A 1 12.34 -30.00 -22.45
C MET A 1 12.35 -29.63 -20.98
N LEU A 2 13.55 -29.46 -20.41
CA LEU A 2 13.72 -29.02 -19.03
C LEU A 2 13.28 -27.55 -18.94
N SER A 3 12.25 -27.28 -18.13
CA SER A 3 11.84 -25.91 -17.84
C SER A 3 12.80 -25.35 -16.79
N GLU A 4 13.86 -24.67 -17.26
CA GLU A 4 14.71 -23.85 -16.41
C GLU A 4 13.86 -22.72 -15.81
N LYS A 5 13.49 -22.84 -14.54
CA LYS A 5 12.86 -21.76 -13.79
C LYS A 5 13.95 -20.75 -13.47
N SER A 6 13.92 -19.59 -14.15
CA SER A 6 14.85 -18.48 -13.90
C SER A 6 14.85 -18.12 -12.40
N PRO A 7 16.03 -17.98 -11.76
CA PRO A 7 16.10 -17.72 -10.33
C PRO A 7 15.70 -16.28 -9.93
N PHE A 8 15.44 -15.38 -10.88
CA PHE A 8 15.17 -13.95 -10.60
C PHE A 8 14.16 -13.27 -11.56
N GLY A 9 13.32 -14.03 -12.28
CA GLY A 9 12.32 -13.45 -13.19
C GLY A 9 10.93 -13.46 -12.58
N ASN A 10 10.30 -12.28 -12.45
CA ASN A 10 8.92 -12.11 -11.97
C ASN A 10 7.98 -13.16 -12.60
N SER A 11 7.43 -14.05 -11.77
CA SER A 11 6.48 -15.04 -12.26
C SER A 11 5.22 -14.31 -12.78
N PRO A 12 4.54 -14.85 -13.81
CA PRO A 12 3.31 -14.25 -14.31
C PRO A 12 2.25 -14.11 -13.21
N GLU A 13 2.22 -15.03 -12.23
CA GLU A 13 1.32 -14.91 -11.07
C GLU A 13 1.66 -13.70 -10.19
N ARG A 14 2.95 -13.43 -9.94
CA ARG A 14 3.39 -12.28 -9.16
C ARG A 14 3.00 -10.98 -9.84
N ALA A 15 3.27 -10.85 -11.14
CA ALA A 15 2.90 -9.67 -11.91
C ALA A 15 1.37 -9.45 -11.93
N ALA A 16 0.59 -10.52 -12.08
CA ALA A 16 -0.87 -10.43 -12.00
C ALA A 16 -1.33 -9.99 -10.60
N CYS A 17 -0.73 -10.52 -9.53
CA CYS A 17 -1.03 -10.14 -8.15
C CYS A 17 -0.76 -8.65 -7.90
N GLU A 18 0.40 -8.15 -8.33
CA GLU A 18 0.77 -6.72 -8.24
C GLU A 18 -0.25 -5.83 -8.96
N GLN A 19 -0.66 -6.21 -10.18
CA GLN A 19 -1.67 -5.46 -10.93
C GLN A 19 -3.03 -5.44 -10.21
N VAL A 20 -3.44 -6.57 -9.63
CA VAL A 20 -4.69 -6.65 -8.86
C VAL A 20 -4.61 -5.77 -7.62
N GLN A 21 -3.55 -5.88 -6.83
CA GLN A 21 -3.34 -5.06 -5.63
C GLN A 21 -3.33 -3.56 -5.96
N GLN A 22 -2.58 -3.17 -6.99
CA GLN A 22 -2.51 -1.78 -7.43
C GLN A 22 -3.88 -1.26 -7.87
N LYS A 23 -4.60 -2.00 -8.73
CA LYS A 23 -5.92 -1.60 -9.22
C LYS A 23 -6.95 -1.55 -8.08
N ALA A 24 -6.89 -2.47 -7.14
CA ALA A 24 -7.74 -2.48 -5.95
C ALA A 24 -7.50 -1.22 -5.09
N ALA A 25 -6.24 -0.90 -4.77
CA ALA A 25 -5.89 0.28 -4.00
C ALA A 25 -6.28 1.60 -4.71
N VAL A 26 -6.04 1.71 -6.02
CA VAL A 26 -6.47 2.87 -6.81
C VAL A 26 -7.99 3.02 -6.82
N THR A 27 -8.71 1.91 -7.01
CA THR A 27 -10.18 1.90 -7.02
C THR A 27 -10.72 2.33 -5.67
N LEU A 28 -10.18 1.77 -4.59
CA LEU A 28 -10.52 2.14 -3.23
C LEU A 28 -10.28 3.62 -2.98
N ALA A 29 -9.13 4.18 -3.37
CA ALA A 29 -8.83 5.60 -3.21
C ALA A 29 -9.82 6.51 -3.95
N ARG A 30 -10.34 6.05 -5.09
CA ARG A 30 -11.34 6.79 -5.89
C ARG A 30 -12.73 6.70 -5.30
N LEU A 31 -13.17 5.49 -4.93
CA LEU A 31 -14.50 5.25 -4.37
C LEU A 31 -14.65 5.83 -2.96
N SER A 32 -13.59 5.85 -2.16
CA SER A 32 -13.57 6.44 -0.80
C SER A 32 -13.67 7.97 -0.78
N ARG A 33 -13.99 8.61 -1.92
CA ARG A 33 -14.51 9.99 -1.96
C ARG A 33 -15.96 10.04 -1.50
N ASP A 34 -16.69 8.95 -1.68
CA ASP A 34 -18.01 8.75 -1.12
C ASP A 34 -17.87 8.36 0.36
N PRO A 35 -18.46 9.13 1.29
CA PRO A 35 -18.41 8.83 2.71
C PRO A 35 -18.93 7.43 3.05
N GLU A 36 -20.00 6.94 2.41
CA GLU A 36 -20.58 5.63 2.74
C GLU A 36 -19.61 4.49 2.38
N VAL A 37 -18.92 4.64 1.25
CA VAL A 37 -17.90 3.68 0.83
C VAL A 37 -16.68 3.76 1.76
N ALA A 38 -16.24 4.96 2.13
CA ALA A 38 -15.12 5.14 3.04
C ALA A 38 -15.40 4.52 4.42
N HIS A 39 -16.57 4.79 5.01
CA HIS A 39 -16.99 4.19 6.29
C HIS A 39 -17.05 2.66 6.20
N SER A 40 -17.60 2.13 5.10
CA SER A 40 -17.64 0.69 4.86
C SER A 40 -16.23 0.09 4.77
N ALA A 41 -15.30 0.74 4.06
CA ALA A 41 -13.92 0.30 3.97
C ALA A 41 -13.20 0.34 5.32
N ILE A 42 -13.41 1.39 6.12
CA ILE A 42 -12.85 1.52 7.47
C ILE A 42 -13.35 0.39 8.37
N LYS A 43 -14.67 0.12 8.36
CA LYS A 43 -15.29 -0.97 9.12
C LYS A 43 -14.75 -2.35 8.75
N LEU A 44 -14.32 -2.52 7.50
CA LEU A 44 -13.68 -3.74 6.99
C LEU A 44 -12.16 -3.79 7.22
N ASN A 45 -11.62 -2.98 8.15
CA ASN A 45 -10.20 -2.94 8.50
C ASN A 45 -9.25 -2.61 7.34
N CYS A 46 -9.70 -1.76 6.42
CA CYS A 46 -8.87 -1.41 5.27
C CYS A 46 -7.64 -0.57 5.64
N ILE A 47 -7.76 0.33 6.63
CA ILE A 47 -6.64 1.17 7.10
C ILE A 47 -5.46 0.32 7.61
N PRO A 48 -5.63 -0.61 8.57
CA PRO A 48 -4.55 -1.50 9.00
C PRO A 48 -3.92 -2.29 7.85
N ARG A 49 -4.74 -2.81 6.91
CA ARG A 49 -4.22 -3.58 5.77
C ARG A 49 -3.38 -2.72 4.82
N LEU A 50 -3.79 -1.48 4.56
CA LEU A 50 -3.01 -0.54 3.75
C LEU A 50 -1.69 -0.15 4.43
N ILE A 51 -1.68 0.05 5.74
CA ILE A 51 -0.46 0.32 6.51
C ILE A 51 0.52 -0.86 6.38
N GLN A 52 0.03 -2.09 6.53
CA GLN A 52 0.84 -3.30 6.36
C GLN A 52 1.46 -3.37 4.95
N LEU A 53 0.67 -3.11 3.90
CA LEU A 53 1.18 -3.05 2.53
C LEU A 53 2.23 -1.95 2.32
N CYS A 54 2.14 -0.83 3.06
CA CYS A 54 3.14 0.24 2.99
C CYS A 54 4.45 -0.15 3.69
N ARG A 55 4.37 -0.81 4.85
CA ARG A 55 5.53 -1.10 5.70
C ARG A 55 6.23 -2.42 5.40
N SER A 56 5.55 -3.37 4.77
CA SER A 56 6.10 -4.69 4.47
C SER A 56 6.24 -4.90 2.96
N PRO A 57 7.44 -4.68 2.37
CA PRO A 57 7.65 -4.85 0.94
C PRO A 57 7.19 -6.23 0.42
N GLY A 58 7.42 -7.30 1.18
CA GLY A 58 6.98 -8.65 0.83
C GLY A 58 5.47 -8.81 0.62
N GLU A 59 4.64 -8.07 1.36
CA GLU A 59 3.16 -8.12 1.23
C GLU A 59 2.65 -7.53 -0.08
N ARG A 60 3.45 -6.63 -0.67
CA ARG A 60 3.19 -5.96 -1.95
C ARG A 60 4.08 -6.47 -3.07
N ASN A 61 4.68 -7.66 -2.91
CA ASN A 61 5.63 -8.23 -3.87
C ASN A 61 6.76 -7.25 -4.26
N ASN A 62 7.23 -6.43 -3.32
CA ASN A 62 8.23 -5.37 -3.53
C ASN A 62 7.85 -4.36 -4.64
N SER A 63 6.55 -4.23 -4.94
CA SER A 63 6.08 -3.40 -6.04
C SER A 63 5.85 -1.96 -5.61
N ASP A 64 6.60 -1.03 -6.20
CA ASP A 64 6.50 0.41 -5.89
C ASP A 64 5.20 1.02 -6.39
N SER A 65 4.67 0.48 -7.49
CA SER A 65 3.40 0.91 -8.05
C SER A 65 2.23 0.59 -7.10
N VAL A 66 2.30 -0.56 -6.41
CA VAL A 66 1.36 -0.93 -5.34
C VAL A 66 1.55 -0.03 -4.12
N LEU A 67 2.79 0.25 -3.70
CA LEU A 67 3.06 1.15 -2.57
C LEU A 67 2.45 2.53 -2.78
N VAL A 68 2.69 3.16 -3.93
CA VAL A 68 2.15 4.48 -4.26
C VAL A 68 0.62 4.46 -4.23
N ALA A 69 -0.01 3.41 -4.77
CA ALA A 69 -1.46 3.26 -4.75
C ALA A 69 -2.00 3.11 -3.32
N CYS A 70 -1.35 2.32 -2.47
CA CYS A 70 -1.71 2.14 -1.07
C CYS A 70 -1.56 3.43 -0.26
N LEU A 71 -0.47 4.18 -0.47
CA LEU A 71 -0.22 5.48 0.16
C LEU A 71 -1.28 6.53 -0.24
N ALA A 72 -1.75 6.50 -1.48
CA ALA A 72 -2.84 7.38 -1.94
C ALA A 72 -4.19 6.98 -1.31
N ALA A 73 -4.48 5.68 -1.23
CA ALA A 73 -5.70 5.16 -0.60
C ALA A 73 -5.74 5.46 0.91
N LEU A 74 -4.63 5.24 1.61
CA LEU A 74 -4.51 5.49 3.04
C LEU A 74 -4.74 6.97 3.36
N ARG A 75 -4.11 7.87 2.60
CA ARG A 75 -4.34 9.33 2.73
C ARG A 75 -5.80 9.70 2.53
N ARG A 76 -6.49 9.08 1.57
CA ARG A 76 -7.92 9.33 1.35
C ARG A 76 -8.76 8.92 2.56
N LEU A 77 -8.54 7.71 3.07
CA LEU A 77 -9.30 7.18 4.21
C LEU A 77 -9.00 7.94 5.50
N ALA A 78 -7.74 8.37 5.70
CA ALA A 78 -7.33 9.15 6.87
C ALA A 78 -8.04 10.51 6.98
N VAL A 79 -8.48 11.11 5.85
CA VAL A 79 -9.29 12.35 5.89
C VAL A 79 -10.69 12.07 6.47
N MET A 80 -11.23 10.88 6.24
CA MET A 80 -12.57 10.49 6.70
C MET A 80 -12.54 9.98 8.15
N SER A 81 -11.44 9.36 8.57
CA SER A 81 -11.28 8.80 9.91
C SER A 81 -9.83 8.98 10.41
N PRO A 82 -9.47 10.19 10.89
CA PRO A 82 -8.14 10.46 11.43
C PRO A 82 -7.85 9.61 12.68
N ASP A 83 -8.87 9.32 13.50
CA ASP A 83 -8.76 8.51 14.71
C ASP A 83 -8.47 7.02 14.42
N GLY A 84 -8.62 6.59 13.15
CA GLY A 84 -8.36 5.22 12.72
C GLY A 84 -6.87 4.90 12.56
N LEU A 85 -5.98 5.88 12.71
CA LEU A 85 -4.53 5.72 12.59
C LEU A 85 -3.83 5.99 13.91
N GLN A 86 -2.74 5.24 14.15
CA GLN A 86 -1.80 5.60 15.20
C GLN A 86 -1.06 6.89 14.81
N GLU A 87 -0.62 7.66 15.81
CA GLU A 87 0.06 8.94 15.55
C GLU A 87 1.32 8.76 14.69
N SER A 88 2.10 7.71 14.93
CA SER A 88 3.30 7.40 14.13
C SER A 88 2.97 7.13 12.66
N ASP A 89 1.93 6.35 12.39
CA ASP A 89 1.46 6.06 11.02
C ASP A 89 0.98 7.32 10.33
N PHE A 90 0.25 8.18 11.05
CA PHE A 90 -0.21 9.45 10.52
C PHE A 90 0.95 10.38 10.17
N GLN A 91 1.93 10.53 11.07
CA GLN A 91 3.11 11.39 10.84
C GLN A 91 4.01 10.88 9.71
N GLN A 92 4.09 9.57 9.47
CA GLN A 92 5.00 8.98 8.47
C GLN A 92 4.33 8.76 7.10
N LEU A 93 3.07 8.33 7.09
CA LEU A 93 2.42 7.85 5.87
C LEU A 93 1.40 8.83 5.29
N VAL A 94 0.80 9.70 6.11
CA VAL A 94 -0.29 10.60 5.69
C VAL A 94 0.19 12.04 5.56
N LYS A 95 0.74 12.59 6.64
CA LYS A 95 1.14 14.00 6.74
C LYS A 95 2.25 14.44 5.77
N PRO A 96 3.30 13.63 5.50
CA PRO A 96 4.38 14.03 4.58
C PRO A 96 3.89 14.06 3.13
N ARG A 97 4.70 14.65 2.25
CA ARG A 97 4.44 14.55 0.81
C ARG A 97 4.51 13.08 0.41
N LEU A 98 3.77 12.71 -0.64
CA LEU A 98 3.70 11.32 -1.10
C LEU A 98 5.09 10.73 -1.39
N VAL A 99 5.98 11.53 -1.97
CA VAL A 99 7.38 11.14 -2.22
C VAL A 99 8.16 10.88 -0.93
N ASP A 100 7.95 11.65 0.12
CA ASP A 100 8.67 11.50 1.39
C ASP A 100 8.23 10.19 2.08
N SER A 101 6.93 9.92 2.14
CA SER A 101 6.42 8.64 2.65
C SER A 101 6.85 7.45 1.80
N PHE A 102 6.93 7.61 0.48
CA PHE A 102 7.43 6.57 -0.40
C PHE A 102 8.87 6.20 -0.05
N LEU A 103 9.77 7.19 0.06
CA LEU A 103 11.16 6.98 0.43
C LEU A 103 11.29 6.33 1.82
N LEU A 104 10.48 6.75 2.79
CA LEU A 104 10.44 6.10 4.11
C LEU A 104 10.09 4.61 4.01
N CYS A 105 9.14 4.24 3.16
CA CYS A 105 8.70 2.86 3.01
C CYS A 105 9.64 1.99 2.16
N THR A 106 10.42 2.57 1.25
CA THR A 106 11.42 1.83 0.46
C THR A 106 12.75 1.68 1.18
N ASN A 107 13.12 2.66 2.00
CA ASN A 107 14.42 2.66 2.69
C ASN A 107 14.39 1.90 4.03
N MET A 108 13.24 1.33 4.43
CA MET A 108 13.14 0.49 5.62
C MET A 108 14.03 -0.76 5.57
N GLU A 109 14.44 -1.22 4.39
CA GLU A 109 15.38 -2.35 4.23
C GLU A 109 16.86 -1.94 4.33
N GLU A 110 17.20 -0.64 4.29
CA GLU A 110 18.58 -0.13 4.35
C GLU A 110 19.06 0.23 5.77
N SER A 111 18.43 -0.33 6.81
CA SER A 111 19.02 -0.29 8.16
C SER A 111 20.16 -1.30 8.24
N PHE A 112 21.31 -0.94 7.68
CA PHE A 112 22.56 -1.69 7.79
C PHE A 112 22.94 -1.83 9.28
N VAL A 113 22.92 -3.06 9.79
CA VAL A 113 23.61 -3.48 11.02
C VAL A 113 25.10 -3.59 10.76
#